data_AF-A0A428T0Q7-F1
#
_entry.id   AF-A0A428T0Q7-F1
#
_cell.length_a   1.000
_cell.length_b   1.000
_cell.length_c   1.000
_cell.angle_alpha   90.00
_cell.angle_beta   90.00
_cell.angle_gamma   90.00
#
_symmetry.space_group_name_H-M   'P 1'
#
loop_
_entity.id
_entity.type
_entity.pdbx_description
1 polymer ?
#
loop_
_entity_poly.entity_id
_entity_poly.type
_entity_poly.pdbx_seq_one_letter_code
_entity_poly.pdbx_strand_id
1 'polypeptide(L)'
;MLQYLPPIAPVHRVMSLTDPTSKMSKSHKAEKSRILITDAPKDIKAKISSAKTDSIPGISYDPATRPGISNLLDILSIFDAEGRQAAQLAEAYSDLSPKQLKEMVSDAVITGLDGIRDRYLELVGKGDEYLDSIEAVGARKARESAEETMQLVRGAIGF
;
A
#
# COMPACT_ATOMS: atom_id res chain seq x y z
N MET A 1 22.79 19.03 -20.10
CA MET A 1 22.99 17.61 -19.73
C MET A 1 21.77 17.20 -18.93
N LEU A 2 20.74 16.65 -19.60
CA LEU A 2 19.53 16.17 -18.93
C LEU A 2 19.91 14.96 -18.10
N GLN A 3 19.88 15.09 -16.76
CA GLN A 3 20.05 13.96 -15.86
C GLN A 3 18.96 12.94 -16.16
N TYR A 4 19.38 11.74 -16.51
CA TYR A 4 18.53 10.57 -16.64
C TYR A 4 17.93 10.28 -15.26
N LEU A 5 16.70 10.75 -15.02
CA LEU A 5 15.90 10.27 -13.89
C LEU A 5 15.72 8.76 -14.08
N PRO A 6 16.08 7.92 -13.09
CA PRO A 6 15.83 6.50 -13.20
C PRO A 6 14.33 6.28 -13.47
N PRO A 7 13.96 5.28 -14.29
CA PRO A 7 12.57 4.93 -14.48
C PRO A 7 11.93 4.74 -13.11
N ILE A 8 10.78 5.39 -12.89
CA ILE A 8 9.95 5.25 -11.69
C ILE A 8 9.91 3.75 -11.36
N ALA A 9 10.35 3.38 -10.15
CA ALA A 9 10.34 1.98 -9.72
C ALA A 9 8.97 1.36 -10.04
N PRO A 10 8.91 0.13 -10.57
CA PRO A 10 7.64 -0.47 -10.96
C PRO A 10 6.68 -0.42 -9.78
N VAL A 11 5.58 0.34 -9.95
CA VAL A 11 4.61 0.54 -8.87
C VAL A 11 3.83 -0.75 -8.72
N HIS A 12 4.01 -1.45 -7.59
CA HIS A 12 3.23 -2.63 -7.26
C HIS A 12 1.74 -2.28 -7.23
N ARG A 13 0.98 -2.89 -8.13
CA ARG A 13 -0.46 -2.68 -8.20
C ARG A 13 -1.16 -3.71 -7.32
N VAL A 14 -1.32 -3.37 -6.05
CA VAL A 14 -2.02 -4.22 -5.08
C VAL A 14 -3.51 -4.28 -5.38
N MET A 15 -4.04 -5.49 -5.52
CA MET A 15 -5.43 -5.78 -5.84
C MET A 15 -6.26 -6.05 -4.58
N SER A 16 -7.57 -5.98 -4.73
CA SER A 16 -8.52 -6.24 -3.65
C SER A 16 -8.43 -7.69 -3.16
N LEU A 17 -8.48 -7.86 -1.83
CA LEU A 17 -8.39 -9.18 -1.20
C LEU A 17 -9.63 -10.05 -1.47
N THR A 18 -10.78 -9.46 -1.78
CA THR A 18 -12.03 -10.20 -2.03
C THR A 18 -12.36 -10.35 -3.51
N ASP A 19 -11.81 -9.45 -4.34
CA ASP A 19 -11.91 -9.48 -5.79
C ASP A 19 -10.52 -9.12 -6.37
N PRO A 20 -9.68 -10.12 -6.66
CA PRO A 20 -8.29 -9.90 -7.06
C PRO A 20 -8.15 -9.36 -8.49
N THR A 21 -9.25 -9.18 -9.22
CA THR A 21 -9.26 -8.51 -10.53
C THR A 21 -9.44 -7.00 -10.45
N SER A 22 -9.93 -6.51 -9.30
CA SER A 22 -10.16 -5.09 -9.03
C SER A 22 -9.03 -4.51 -8.20
N LYS A 23 -8.59 -3.29 -8.51
CA LYS A 23 -7.60 -2.58 -7.69
C LYS A 23 -8.16 -2.33 -6.28
N MET A 24 -7.31 -2.47 -5.26
CA MET A 24 -7.69 -2.12 -3.89
C MET A 24 -8.10 -0.64 -3.82
N SER A 25 -9.23 -0.36 -3.15
CA SER A 25 -9.78 0.99 -3.04
C SER A 25 -10.25 1.31 -1.62
N LYS A 26 -9.86 2.48 -1.11
CA LYS A 26 -10.30 3.01 0.19
C LYS A 26 -11.82 3.17 0.27
N SER A 27 -12.45 3.58 -0.84
CA SER A 27 -13.90 3.85 -0.90
C SER A 27 -14.76 2.61 -1.14
N HIS A 28 -14.15 1.42 -1.29
CA HIS A 28 -14.90 0.19 -1.49
C HIS A 28 -15.72 -0.16 -0.24
N LYS A 29 -17.00 -0.53 -0.41
CA LYS A 29 -17.92 -0.80 0.70
C LYS A 29 -17.50 -2.00 1.56
N ALA A 30 -16.94 -3.03 0.94
CA ALA A 30 -16.46 -4.22 1.65
C ALA A 30 -15.12 -3.93 2.33
N GLU A 31 -15.09 -3.80 3.66
CA GLU A 31 -13.85 -3.52 4.40
C GLU A 31 -12.79 -4.63 4.26
N LYS A 32 -13.24 -5.88 4.11
CA LYS A 32 -12.37 -7.04 3.89
C LYS A 32 -11.62 -7.00 2.56
N SER A 33 -11.99 -6.12 1.62
CA SER A 33 -11.30 -6.00 0.34
C SER A 33 -9.95 -5.28 0.42
N ARG A 34 -9.66 -4.60 1.54
CA ARG A 34 -8.51 -3.71 1.68
C ARG A 34 -7.82 -3.84 3.03
N ILE A 35 -6.54 -3.53 3.06
CA ILE A 35 -5.80 -3.25 4.30
C ILE A 35 -5.65 -1.73 4.44
N LEU A 36 -5.97 -1.20 5.62
CA LEU A 36 -5.63 0.17 5.99
C LEU A 36 -4.32 0.15 6.77
N ILE A 37 -3.46 1.15 6.55
CA ILE A 37 -2.21 1.30 7.31
C ILE A 37 -2.44 1.53 8.82
N THR A 38 -3.68 1.82 9.21
CA THR A 38 -4.13 2.00 10.59
C THR A 38 -4.92 0.81 11.13
N ASP A 39 -5.09 -0.26 10.34
CA ASP A 39 -5.73 -1.50 10.83
C ASP A 39 -4.90 -2.08 11.98
N ALA A 40 -5.58 -2.66 12.99
CA ALA A 40 -4.87 -3.38 14.03
C ALA A 40 -4.32 -4.71 13.48
N PRO A 41 -3.26 -5.29 14.08
CA PRO A 41 -2.68 -6.55 13.63
C PRO A 41 -3.70 -7.69 13.48
N LYS A 42 -4.66 -7.77 14.41
CA LYS A 42 -5.76 -8.75 14.36
C LYS A 42 -6.65 -8.60 13.12
N ASP A 43 -6.89 -7.36 12.68
CA ASP A 43 -7.78 -7.06 11.56
C ASP A 43 -7.04 -7.33 10.24
N ILE A 44 -5.75 -6.98 10.16
CA ILE A 44 -4.85 -7.33 9.05
C ILE A 44 -4.86 -8.85 8.84
N LYS A 45 -4.57 -9.60 9.90
CA LYS A 45 -4.56 -11.07 9.88
C LYS A 45 -5.90 -11.65 9.42
N ALA A 46 -7.01 -11.16 9.98
CA ALA A 46 -8.34 -11.66 9.63
C ALA A 46 -8.68 -11.40 8.15
N LYS A 47 -8.35 -10.21 7.64
CA LYS A 47 -8.62 -9.83 6.24
C LYS A 47 -7.79 -10.67 5.26
N ILE A 48 -6.48 -10.80 5.49
CA ILE A 48 -5.59 -11.61 4.63
C ILE A 48 -5.95 -13.10 4.70
N SER A 49 -6.27 -13.63 5.89
CA SER A 49 -6.73 -15.03 6.03
C SER A 49 -7.97 -15.31 5.18
N SER A 50 -8.89 -14.33 5.11
CA SER A 50 -10.11 -14.40 4.30
C SER A 50 -9.94 -14.04 2.82
N ALA A 51 -8.72 -13.71 2.37
CA ALA A 51 -8.47 -13.31 0.99
C ALA A 51 -8.89 -14.41 0.00
N LYS A 52 -9.51 -14.01 -1.11
CA LYS A 52 -9.98 -14.91 -2.15
C LYS A 52 -8.79 -15.50 -2.92
N THR A 53 -8.67 -16.81 -2.87
CA THR A 53 -7.70 -17.60 -3.64
C THR A 53 -8.43 -18.67 -4.43
N ASP A 54 -7.74 -19.30 -5.39
CA ASP A 54 -8.22 -20.52 -6.03
C ASP A 54 -8.10 -21.74 -5.10
N SER A 55 -8.56 -22.90 -5.59
CA SER A 55 -8.48 -24.19 -4.89
C SER A 55 -7.36 -25.09 -5.42
N ILE A 56 -6.42 -24.55 -6.20
CA ILE A 56 -5.30 -25.29 -6.77
C ILE A 56 -4.24 -25.47 -5.67
N PRO A 57 -3.72 -26.69 -5.44
CA PRO A 57 -2.64 -26.92 -4.50
C PRO A 57 -1.36 -26.13 -4.85
N GLY A 58 -0.55 -25.86 -3.84
CA GLY A 58 0.73 -25.15 -4.03
C GLY A 58 0.56 -23.66 -4.36
N ILE A 59 1.71 -23.01 -4.57
CA ILE A 59 1.81 -21.59 -4.89
C ILE A 59 2.48 -21.43 -6.24
N SER A 60 1.91 -20.57 -7.09
CA SER A 60 2.53 -20.16 -8.35
C SER A 60 2.13 -18.72 -8.68
N TYR A 61 3.02 -17.99 -9.33
CA TYR A 61 2.75 -16.63 -9.79
C TYR A 61 2.20 -16.67 -11.22
N ASP A 62 0.90 -16.46 -11.34
CA ASP A 62 0.19 -16.31 -12.61
C ASP A 62 -0.98 -15.33 -12.41
N PRO A 63 -0.78 -14.03 -12.69
CA PRO A 63 -1.84 -13.03 -12.50
C PRO A 63 -3.08 -13.25 -13.38
N ALA A 64 -2.97 -14.00 -14.47
CA ALA A 64 -4.09 -14.25 -15.39
C ALA A 64 -4.98 -15.39 -14.87
N THR A 65 -4.38 -16.49 -14.41
CA THR A 65 -5.14 -17.69 -14.00
C THR A 65 -5.28 -17.83 -12.48
N ARG A 66 -4.32 -17.32 -11.70
CA ARG A 66 -4.28 -17.33 -10.23
C ARG A 66 -4.12 -15.92 -9.65
N PRO A 67 -5.03 -14.98 -9.97
CA PRO A 67 -4.89 -13.58 -9.56
C PRO A 67 -4.84 -13.39 -8.04
N GLY A 68 -5.56 -14.23 -7.27
CA GLY A 68 -5.56 -14.15 -5.81
C GLY A 68 -4.22 -14.54 -5.17
N ILE A 69 -3.62 -15.63 -5.64
CA ILE A 69 -2.29 -16.07 -5.16
C ILE A 69 -1.21 -15.09 -5.61
N SER A 70 -1.27 -14.63 -6.86
CA SER A 70 -0.33 -13.66 -7.41
C SER A 70 -0.37 -12.34 -6.65
N ASN A 71 -1.56 -11.83 -6.32
CA ASN A 71 -1.70 -10.62 -5.51
C ASN A 71 -1.10 -10.77 -4.11
N LEU A 72 -1.24 -11.94 -3.47
CA LEU A 72 -0.63 -12.19 -2.16
C LEU A 72 0.90 -12.24 -2.25
N LEU A 73 1.45 -12.82 -3.32
CA LEU A 73 2.89 -12.80 -3.59
C LEU A 73 3.41 -11.39 -3.89
N ASP A 74 2.66 -10.58 -4.63
CA ASP A 74 2.97 -9.17 -4.86
C ASP A 74 3.03 -8.41 -3.53
N ILE A 75 2.05 -8.61 -2.65
CA ILE A 75 2.08 -8.01 -1.30
C ILE A 75 3.30 -8.49 -0.52
N LEU A 76 3.60 -9.79 -0.53
CA LEU A 76 4.77 -10.34 0.18
C LEU A 76 6.07 -9.71 -0.33
N SER A 77 6.20 -9.53 -1.65
CA SER A 77 7.40 -8.95 -2.28
C SER A 77 7.71 -7.53 -1.82
N ILE A 78 6.70 -6.74 -1.47
CA ILE A 78 6.87 -5.37 -0.96
C ILE A 78 7.58 -5.37 0.40
N PHE A 79 7.37 -6.39 1.20
CA PHE A 79 7.93 -6.53 2.56
C PHE A 79 9.10 -7.50 2.63
N ASP A 80 9.56 -8.02 1.49
CA ASP A 80 10.65 -8.97 1.44
C ASP A 80 12.01 -8.27 1.64
N ALA A 81 12.73 -8.64 2.69
CA ALA A 81 14.01 -8.02 3.04
C ALA A 81 15.12 -8.25 1.99
N GLU A 82 15.00 -9.33 1.21
CA GLU A 82 15.92 -9.64 0.11
C GLU A 82 15.53 -8.93 -1.20
N GLY A 83 14.39 -8.23 -1.23
CA GLY A 83 13.88 -7.55 -2.41
C GLY A 83 13.44 -8.50 -3.53
N ARG A 84 13.07 -9.74 -3.20
CA ARG A 84 12.63 -10.74 -4.19
C ARG A 84 11.28 -10.36 -4.79
N GLN A 85 11.16 -10.56 -6.09
CA GLN A 85 9.92 -10.35 -6.82
C GLN A 85 8.93 -11.51 -6.58
N ALA A 86 7.64 -11.26 -6.81
CA ALA A 86 6.57 -12.24 -6.62
C ALA A 86 6.82 -13.59 -7.32
N ALA A 87 7.39 -13.60 -8.52
CA ALA A 87 7.75 -14.82 -9.23
C ALA A 87 8.84 -15.63 -8.52
N GLN A 88 9.86 -14.96 -7.98
CA GLN A 88 10.94 -15.61 -7.22
C GLN A 88 10.43 -16.18 -5.89
N LEU A 89 9.52 -15.46 -5.22
CA LEU A 89 8.86 -15.95 -4.02
C LEU A 89 7.96 -17.16 -4.32
N ALA A 90 7.30 -17.19 -5.48
CA ALA A 90 6.50 -18.32 -5.90
C ALA A 90 7.34 -19.58 -6.13
N GLU A 91 8.54 -19.43 -6.72
CA GLU A 91 9.49 -20.52 -6.88
C GLU A 91 10.01 -21.01 -5.53
N ALA A 92 10.40 -20.09 -4.63
CA ALA A 92 10.94 -20.43 -3.32
C ALA A 92 9.94 -21.12 -2.39
N TYR A 93 8.64 -20.85 -2.57
CA TYR A 93 7.56 -21.33 -1.71
C TYR A 93 6.55 -22.21 -2.44
N SER A 94 6.92 -22.80 -3.59
CA SER A 94 6.00 -23.55 -4.46
C SER A 94 5.22 -24.66 -3.73
N ASP A 95 5.88 -25.30 -2.77
CA ASP A 95 5.36 -26.46 -2.03
C ASP A 95 4.47 -26.08 -0.84
N LEU A 96 4.39 -24.79 -0.50
CA LEU A 96 3.52 -24.32 0.58
C LEU A 96 2.05 -24.30 0.14
N SER A 97 1.16 -24.44 1.10
CA SER A 97 -0.27 -24.26 0.87
C SER A 97 -0.65 -22.77 0.76
N PRO A 98 -1.75 -22.43 0.07
CA PRO A 98 -2.32 -21.07 0.10
C PRO A 98 -2.60 -20.53 1.51
N LYS A 99 -2.88 -21.42 2.48
CA LYS A 99 -3.06 -21.03 3.88
C LYS A 99 -1.74 -20.53 4.49
N GLN A 100 -0.65 -21.27 4.29
CA GLN A 100 0.68 -20.87 4.76
C GLN A 100 1.14 -19.56 4.09
N LEU A 101 0.85 -19.37 2.79
CA LEU A 101 1.10 -18.09 2.12
C LEU A 101 0.39 -16.93 2.83
N LYS A 102 -0.91 -17.09 3.13
CA LYS A 102 -1.69 -16.05 3.83
C LYS A 102 -1.16 -15.75 5.22
N GLU A 103 -0.66 -16.76 5.93
CA GLU A 103 -0.02 -16.59 7.24
C GLU A 103 1.26 -15.76 7.09
N MET A 104 2.15 -16.13 6.15
CA MET A 104 3.38 -15.38 5.87
C MET A 104 3.10 -13.93 5.45
N VAL A 105 2.13 -13.71 4.57
CA VAL A 105 1.75 -12.36 4.12
C VAL A 105 1.17 -11.56 5.28
N SER A 106 0.38 -12.18 6.16
CA SER A 106 -0.14 -11.51 7.36
C SER A 106 0.99 -11.03 8.26
N ASP A 107 1.94 -11.91 8.55
CA ASP A 107 3.05 -11.60 9.46
C ASP A 107 3.98 -10.54 8.85
N ALA A 108 4.26 -10.61 7.55
CA ALA A 108 5.05 -9.62 6.83
C ALA A 108 4.39 -8.23 6.83
N VAL A 109 3.09 -8.15 6.54
CA VAL A 109 2.34 -6.87 6.56
C VAL A 109 2.25 -6.29 7.97
N ILE A 110 2.00 -7.13 8.98
CA ILE A 110 1.93 -6.69 10.38
C ILE A 110 3.28 -6.13 10.82
N THR A 111 4.36 -6.85 10.54
CA THR A 111 5.73 -6.43 10.90
C THR A 111 6.13 -5.17 10.15
N GLY A 112 5.84 -5.10 8.85
CA GLY A 112 6.18 -3.95 8.01
C GLY A 112 5.40 -2.67 8.32
N LEU A 113 4.24 -2.78 8.98
CA LEU A 113 3.44 -1.64 9.42
C LEU A 113 3.57 -1.34 10.92
N ASP A 114 4.47 -2.04 11.62
CA ASP A 114 4.63 -1.88 13.06
C ASP A 114 4.95 -0.42 13.45
N GLY A 115 4.39 0.04 14.56
CA GLY A 115 4.50 1.41 15.06
C GLY A 115 3.74 2.50 14.27
N ILE A 116 3.36 2.29 13.01
CA ILE A 116 2.63 3.30 12.21
C ILE A 116 1.29 3.65 12.85
N ARG A 117 0.52 2.62 13.23
CA ARG A 117 -0.79 2.78 13.87
C ARG A 117 -0.66 3.52 15.20
N ASP A 118 0.33 3.19 16.01
CA ASP A 118 0.52 3.80 17.33
C ASP A 118 0.89 5.28 17.19
N ARG A 119 1.79 5.60 16.26
CA ARG A 119 2.12 7.00 15.94
C ARG A 119 0.92 7.76 15.39
N TYR A 120 0.10 7.14 14.54
CA TYR A 120 -1.14 7.73 14.06
C TYR A 120 -2.10 8.05 15.22
N LEU A 121 -2.33 7.09 16.12
CA LEU A 121 -3.20 7.28 17.28
C LEU A 121 -2.65 8.33 18.26
N GLU A 122 -1.33 8.38 18.46
CA GLU A 122 -0.69 9.43 19.26
C GLU A 122 -0.95 10.81 18.65
N LEU A 123 -0.77 10.97 17.33
CA LEU A 123 -0.93 12.26 16.66
C LEU A 123 -2.39 12.72 16.65
N VAL A 124 -3.34 11.82 16.36
CA VAL A 124 -4.77 12.15 16.41
C VAL A 124 -5.22 12.41 17.85
N GLY A 125 -4.66 11.69 18.83
CA GLY A 125 -4.96 11.88 20.25
C GLY A 125 -4.48 13.22 20.84
N LYS A 126 -3.59 13.95 20.16
CA LYS A 126 -3.20 15.32 20.55
C LYS A 126 -4.29 16.36 20.31
N GLY A 127 -5.36 16.00 19.60
CA GLY A 127 -6.52 16.84 19.33
C GLY A 127 -6.35 17.78 18.14
N ASP A 128 -7.47 18.40 17.76
CA ASP A 128 -7.59 19.18 16.53
C ASP A 128 -6.66 20.41 16.53
N GLU A 129 -6.47 21.08 17.67
CA GLU A 129 -5.60 22.26 17.76
C GLU A 129 -4.15 21.98 17.34
N TYR A 130 -3.62 20.80 17.70
CA TYR A 130 -2.29 20.41 17.29
C TYR A 130 -2.23 20.20 15.77
N LEU A 131 -3.20 19.49 15.19
CA LEU A 131 -3.26 19.23 13.75
C LEU A 131 -3.45 20.52 12.96
N ASP A 132 -4.37 21.39 13.38
CA ASP A 132 -4.62 22.71 12.80
C ASP A 132 -3.37 23.58 12.79
N SER A 133 -2.57 23.52 13.86
CA SER A 133 -1.30 24.27 13.92
C SER A 133 -0.30 23.81 12.86
N ILE A 134 -0.22 22.49 12.62
CA ILE A 134 0.66 21.91 11.60
C ILE A 134 0.13 22.21 10.20
N GLU A 135 -1.18 22.09 9.98
CA GLU A 135 -1.84 22.46 8.72
C GLU A 135 -1.62 23.95 8.39
N ALA A 136 -1.75 24.83 9.39
CA ALA A 136 -1.51 26.26 9.20
C ALA A 136 -0.07 26.57 8.78
N VAL A 137 0.92 25.86 9.35
CA VAL A 137 2.33 25.96 8.93
C VAL A 137 2.50 25.48 7.48
N GLY A 138 1.92 24.32 7.13
CA GLY A 138 1.96 23.78 5.78
C GLY A 138 1.30 24.71 4.75
N ALA A 139 0.15 25.27 5.09
CA ALA A 139 -0.61 26.19 4.25
C ALA A 139 0.15 27.49 3.99
N ARG A 140 0.87 28.04 4.98
CA ARG A 140 1.74 29.21 4.75
C ARG A 140 2.83 28.93 3.72
N LYS A 141 3.59 27.84 3.92
CA LYS A 141 4.66 27.45 2.99
C LYS A 141 4.14 27.19 1.58
N ALA A 142 3.01 26.50 1.46
CA ALA A 142 2.39 26.22 0.18
C ALA A 142 1.92 27.51 -0.52
N ARG A 143 1.34 28.47 0.22
CA ARG A 143 0.91 29.76 -0.32
C ARG A 143 2.09 30.59 -0.80
N GLU A 144 3.18 30.67 -0.04
CA GLU A 144 4.39 31.40 -0.44
C GLU A 144 4.92 30.88 -1.79
N SER A 145 5.06 29.57 -1.93
CA SER A 145 5.50 28.95 -3.19
C SER A 145 4.50 29.14 -4.34
N ALA A 146 3.20 29.02 -4.05
CA ALA A 146 2.16 29.22 -5.06
C ALA A 146 2.10 30.68 -5.54
N GLU A 147 2.33 31.66 -4.65
CA GLU A 147 2.29 33.08 -4.97
C GLU A 147 3.38 33.47 -5.96
N GLU A 148 4.60 32.94 -5.82
CA GLU A 148 5.68 33.14 -6.80
C GLU A 148 5.24 32.71 -8.21
N THR A 149 4.59 31.55 -8.32
CA THR A 149 4.06 31.05 -9.59
C THR A 149 2.91 31.94 -10.08
N MET A 150 2.01 32.33 -9.19
CA MET A 150 0.85 33.15 -9.54
C MET A 150 1.24 34.55 -9.99
N GLN A 151 2.32 35.14 -9.48
CA GLN A 151 2.85 36.43 -9.96
C GLN A 151 3.31 36.33 -11.42
N LEU A 152 4.02 35.26 -11.78
CA LEU A 152 4.42 35.00 -13.16
C LEU A 152 3.20 34.83 -14.08
N VAL A 153 2.20 34.06 -13.61
CA VAL A 153 0.96 33.86 -14.36
C VAL A 153 0.24 35.20 -14.57
N ARG A 154 0.02 35.99 -13.50
CA ARG A 154 -0.65 37.30 -13.56
C ARG A 154 0.07 38.25 -14.52
N GLY A 155 1.39 38.36 -14.41
CA GLY A 155 2.20 39.17 -15.32
C GLY A 155 2.08 38.73 -16.77
N ALA A 156 2.00 37.42 -17.05
CA ALA A 156 1.83 36.91 -18.41
C ALA A 156 0.43 37.20 -19.01
N ILE A 157 -0.62 37.26 -18.18
CA ILE A 157 -1.99 37.54 -18.62
C ILE A 157 -2.38 39.03 -18.53
N GLY A 158 -1.46 39.90 -18.10
CA GLY A 158 -1.64 41.34 -18.04
C GLY A 158 -2.39 41.87 -16.80
N PHE A 159 -2.34 41.11 -15.69
CA PHE A 159 -2.83 41.53 -14.37
C PHE A 159 -1.69 41.83 -13.40
#